data_AF-A0A619ALY8-F1
#
_entry.id   AF-A0A619ALY8-F1
#
_cell.length_a   1.000
_cell.length_b   1.000
_cell.length_c   1.000
_cell.angle_alpha   90.00
_cell.angle_beta   90.00
_cell.angle_gamma   90.00
#
_symmetry.space_group_name_H-M   'P 1'
#
loop_
_entity.id
_entity.type
_entity.pdbx_description
1 polymer ?
#
loop_
_entity_poly.entity_id
_entity_poly.type
_entity_poly.pdbx_seq_one_letter_code
_entity_poly.pdbx_strand_id
1 'polypeptide(L)'
;MKEPDIKLIRNKLGISADSKFMGYVIFDSRNRDFLYSRTGDIGIFSFMEWIPSPNRSLKFRTYHDAMKVINDLEINHRAIAMIAFDLGMHIGVIDIPSCSEMLS
;
A
#
# COMPACT_ATOMS: atom_id res chain seq x y z
N MET A 1 0.75 -16.35 2.35
CA MET A 1 1.66 -15.20 2.20
C MET A 1 2.00 -14.69 3.60
N LYS A 2 3.26 -14.38 3.91
CA LYS A 2 3.65 -13.88 5.24
C LYS A 2 3.45 -12.36 5.30
N GLU A 3 2.85 -11.86 6.36
CA GLU A 3 2.69 -10.41 6.58
C GLU A 3 4.05 -9.76 6.88
N PRO A 4 4.33 -8.57 6.32
CA PRO A 4 5.51 -7.78 6.65
C PRO A 4 5.54 -7.36 8.13
N ASP A 5 6.72 -7.43 8.78
CA ASP A 5 6.89 -6.87 10.12
C ASP A 5 7.05 -5.35 10.05
N ILE A 6 5.93 -4.65 10.24
CA ILE A 6 5.86 -3.18 10.19
C ILE A 6 6.79 -2.53 11.22
N LYS A 7 6.98 -3.13 12.40
CA LYS A 7 7.87 -2.55 13.42
C LYS A 7 9.32 -2.62 12.96
N LEU A 8 9.74 -3.77 12.43
CA LEU A 8 11.09 -3.95 11.90
C LEU A 8 11.36 -3.00 10.73
N ILE A 9 10.44 -2.91 9.78
CA ILE A 9 10.55 -2.03 8.59
C ILE A 9 10.66 -0.56 9.03
N ARG A 10 9.76 -0.12 9.91
CA ARG A 10 9.76 1.24 10.44
C ARG A 10 11.11 1.59 11.10
N ASN A 11 11.62 0.70 11.94
CA ASN A 11 12.90 0.89 12.63
C ASN A 11 14.07 0.98 11.65
N LYS A 12 14.11 0.10 10.63
CA LYS A 12 15.17 0.09 9.62
C LYS A 12 15.17 1.35 8.75
N LEU A 13 14.01 1.92 8.49
CA LEU A 13 13.86 3.13 7.67
C LEU A 13 13.96 4.42 8.47
N GLY A 14 14.24 4.35 9.78
CA GLY A 14 14.34 5.53 10.64
C GLY A 14 13.04 6.32 10.77
N ILE A 15 11.89 5.68 10.49
CA ILE A 15 10.58 6.32 10.63
C ILE A 15 10.26 6.44 12.12
N SER A 16 9.85 7.65 12.53
CA SER A 16 9.51 7.93 13.93
C SER A 16 8.46 6.93 14.45
N ALA A 17 8.62 6.53 15.71
CA ALA A 17 7.66 5.65 16.39
C ALA A 17 6.25 6.26 16.47
N ASP A 18 6.15 7.59 16.42
CA ASP A 18 4.89 8.34 16.43
C ASP A 18 4.18 8.34 15.07
N SER A 19 4.89 7.95 14.00
CA SER A 19 4.31 7.85 12.66
C SER A 19 3.31 6.71 12.62
N LYS A 20 2.05 7.03 12.29
CA LYS A 20 0.96 6.07 12.32
C LYS A 20 1.01 5.18 11.08
N PHE A 21 1.03 3.87 11.27
CA PHE A 21 0.79 2.93 10.17
C PHE A 21 -0.64 3.07 9.66
N MET A 22 -0.79 3.37 8.37
CA MET A 22 -2.07 3.66 7.73
C MET A 22 -2.65 2.44 7.00
N GLY A 23 -1.88 1.38 6.82
CA GLY A 23 -2.26 0.20 6.04
C GLY A 23 -1.40 0.02 4.80
N TYR A 24 -1.89 -0.83 3.91
CA TYR A 24 -1.30 -1.08 2.60
C TYR A 24 -2.10 -0.34 1.53
N VAL A 25 -1.42 0.10 0.48
CA VAL A 25 -2.03 0.76 -0.69
C VAL A 25 -1.56 0.05 -1.95
N ILE A 26 -2.39 0.05 -2.99
CA ILE A 26 -2.01 -0.52 -4.29
C ILE A 26 -1.53 0.62 -5.19
N PHE A 27 -0.32 0.48 -5.74
CA PHE A 27 0.34 1.46 -6.59
C PHE A 27 0.56 0.89 -7.98
N ASP A 28 0.11 1.58 -9.03
CA ASP A 28 0.41 1.28 -10.44
C ASP A 28 1.76 1.92 -10.82
N SER A 29 2.77 1.06 -10.97
CA SER A 29 4.13 1.49 -11.33
C SER A 29 4.24 2.18 -12.69
N ARG A 30 3.29 1.94 -13.61
CA ARG A 30 3.31 2.54 -14.96
C ARG A 30 2.94 4.01 -14.95
N ASN A 31 1.85 4.32 -14.24
CA ASN A 31 1.26 5.67 -14.22
C ASN A 31 1.64 6.46 -12.96
N ARG A 32 2.26 5.80 -11.98
CA ARG A 32 2.58 6.33 -10.65
C ARG A 32 1.35 6.79 -9.86
N ASP A 33 0.27 6.06 -10.03
CA ASP A 33 -1.01 6.31 -9.37
C ASP A 33 -1.33 5.24 -8.33
N PHE A 34 -2.30 5.55 -7.47
CA PHE A 34 -2.80 4.69 -6.42
C PHE A 34 -4.23 4.28 -6.69
N LEU A 35 -4.57 3.05 -6.33
CA LEU A 35 -5.94 2.57 -6.42
C LEU A 35 -6.82 3.29 -5.40
N TYR A 36 -7.94 3.80 -5.85
CA TYR A 36 -8.98 4.42 -5.04
C TYR A 36 -10.33 3.78 -5.35
N SER A 37 -11.22 3.73 -4.35
CA SER A 37 -12.61 3.30 -4.51
C SER A 37 -13.53 4.44 -4.10
N ARG A 38 -14.40 4.87 -5.01
CA ARG A 38 -15.35 5.97 -4.75
C ARG A 38 -16.34 5.64 -3.63
N THR A 39 -16.68 4.37 -3.46
CA THR A 39 -17.58 3.88 -2.40
C THR A 39 -16.83 3.56 -1.11
N GLY A 40 -15.50 3.48 -1.14
CA GLY A 40 -14.68 2.96 -0.05
C GLY A 40 -14.81 1.44 0.15
N ASP A 41 -15.66 0.78 -0.63
CA ASP A 41 -15.86 -0.66 -0.59
C ASP A 41 -14.92 -1.35 -1.58
N ILE A 42 -14.33 -2.46 -1.14
CA ILE A 42 -13.42 -3.32 -1.89
C ILE A 42 -14.22 -4.31 -2.77
N GLY A 43 -15.49 -4.58 -2.43
CA GLY A 43 -16.32 -5.58 -3.11
C GLY A 43 -16.94 -5.12 -4.44
N ILE A 44 -16.85 -3.83 -4.78
CA ILE A 44 -17.47 -3.28 -6.00
C ILE A 44 -16.42 -2.63 -6.90
N PHE A 45 -15.79 -3.45 -7.73
CA PHE A 45 -14.69 -3.04 -8.63
C PHE A 45 -15.08 -1.94 -9.64
N SER A 46 -16.35 -1.82 -10.01
CA SER A 46 -16.84 -0.82 -10.96
C SER A 46 -16.72 0.63 -10.48
N PHE A 47 -16.38 0.86 -9.21
CA PHE A 47 -16.15 2.18 -8.64
C PHE A 47 -14.68 2.47 -8.32
N MET A 48 -13.76 1.66 -8.86
CA MET A 48 -12.32 1.87 -8.69
C MET A 48 -11.75 2.81 -9.75
N GLU A 49 -10.87 3.72 -9.31
CA GLU A 49 -10.14 4.65 -10.17
C GLU A 49 -8.68 4.77 -9.71
N TRP A 50 -7.80 5.21 -10.60
CA TRP A 50 -6.38 5.47 -10.31
C TRP A 50 -6.18 6.96 -10.07
N ILE A 51 -5.52 7.32 -8.97
CA ILE A 51 -5.31 8.72 -8.56
C ILE A 51 -3.85 9.01 -8.18
N PRO A 52 -3.34 10.24 -8.39
CA PRO A 52 -1.93 10.56 -8.15
C PRO A 52 -1.60 10.83 -6.68
N SER A 53 -2.44 10.41 -5.72
CA SER A 53 -2.27 10.73 -4.30
C SER A 53 -2.57 9.55 -3.37
N PRO A 54 -1.63 9.18 -2.47
CA PRO A 54 -1.86 8.14 -1.48
C PRO A 54 -2.81 8.58 -0.35
N ASN A 55 -3.09 9.88 -0.22
CA ASN A 55 -3.98 10.41 0.82
C ASN A 55 -5.39 9.83 0.71
N ARG A 56 -5.89 9.78 -0.52
CA ARG A 56 -7.23 9.30 -0.84
C ARG A 56 -7.26 7.85 -1.30
N SER A 57 -6.11 7.18 -1.43
CA SER A 57 -6.08 5.80 -1.89
C SER A 57 -6.81 4.87 -0.92
N LEU A 58 -7.26 3.75 -1.48
CA LEU A 58 -7.85 2.65 -0.75
C LEU A 58 -6.78 2.01 0.14
N LYS A 59 -7.11 1.87 1.43
CA LYS A 59 -6.20 1.36 2.45
C LYS A 59 -6.65 -0.04 2.87
N PHE A 60 -5.76 -0.99 2.76
CA PHE A 60 -5.96 -2.38 3.15
C PHE A 60 -5.34 -2.61 4.53
N ARG A 61 -6.04 -3.36 5.38
CA ARG A 61 -5.55 -3.64 6.74
C ARG A 61 -4.39 -4.64 6.73
N THR A 62 -4.39 -5.57 5.78
CA THR A 62 -3.39 -6.63 5.65
C THR A 62 -2.74 -6.62 4.27
N TYR A 63 -1.51 -7.09 4.18
CA TYR A 63 -0.81 -7.25 2.90
C TYR A 63 -1.53 -8.28 2.03
N HIS A 64 -2.03 -9.35 2.65
CA HIS A 64 -2.83 -10.36 1.97
C HIS A 64 -4.04 -9.77 1.24
N ASP A 65 -4.80 -8.86 1.87
CA ASP A 65 -5.99 -8.27 1.24
C ASP A 65 -5.62 -7.38 0.04
N ALA A 66 -4.53 -6.61 0.15
CA ALA A 66 -4.04 -5.81 -0.96
C ALA A 66 -3.61 -6.71 -2.13
N MET A 67 -2.85 -7.78 -1.85
CA MET A 67 -2.41 -8.73 -2.87
C MET A 67 -3.56 -9.50 -3.49
N LYS A 68 -4.61 -9.81 -2.73
CA LYS A 68 -5.83 -10.42 -3.27
C LYS A 68 -6.45 -9.52 -4.33
N VAL A 69 -6.62 -8.22 -4.07
CA VAL A 69 -7.17 -7.28 -5.07
C VAL A 69 -6.27 -7.17 -6.30
N ILE A 70 -4.94 -7.13 -6.14
CA ILE A 70 -4.01 -7.12 -7.28
C ILE A 70 -4.19 -8.37 -8.16
N ASN A 71 -4.37 -9.54 -7.52
CA ASN A 71 -4.62 -10.80 -8.22
C ASN A 71 -6.00 -10.86 -8.88
N ASP A 72 -7.06 -10.48 -8.16
CA ASP A 72 -8.45 -10.49 -8.64
C ASP A 72 -8.63 -9.55 -9.85
N LEU A 73 -7.86 -8.45 -9.90
CA LEU A 73 -7.82 -7.51 -11.04
C LEU A 73 -6.80 -7.90 -12.12
N GLU A 74 -6.03 -8.98 -11.93
CA GLU A 74 -4.98 -9.47 -12.84
C GLU A 74 -3.89 -8.43 -13.17
N ILE A 75 -3.62 -7.51 -12.24
CA ILE A 75 -2.68 -6.39 -12.42
C ILE A 75 -1.30 -6.62 -11.79
N ASN A 76 -0.98 -7.85 -11.39
CA ASN A 76 0.31 -8.22 -10.78
C ASN A 76 1.55 -7.79 -11.57
N HIS A 77 1.41 -7.65 -12.90
CA HIS A 77 2.49 -7.26 -13.80
C HIS A 77 2.80 -5.75 -13.81
N ARG A 78 1.97 -4.93 -13.14
CA ARG A 78 2.13 -3.47 -13.10
C ARG A 78 1.88 -2.84 -11.73
N ALA A 79 1.12 -3.52 -10.87
CA ALA A 79 0.74 -2.99 -9.58
C ALA A 79 1.46 -3.72 -8.44
N ILE A 80 1.84 -2.96 -7.43
CA ILE A 80 2.50 -3.44 -6.22
C ILE A 80 1.74 -2.96 -4.98
N ALA A 81 1.77 -3.74 -3.91
CA ALA A 81 1.29 -3.30 -2.61
C ALA A 81 2.43 -2.59 -1.87
N MET A 82 2.16 -1.38 -1.41
CA MET A 82 3.09 -0.53 -0.67
C MET A 82 2.57 -0.29 0.75
N ILE A 83 3.48 -0.07 1.69
CA ILE A 83 3.17 0.27 3.08
C ILE A 83 2.96 1.78 3.15
N ALA A 84 1.88 2.24 3.77
CA ALA A 84 1.60 3.65 4.00
C ALA A 84 1.79 4.05 5.47
N PHE A 85 2.48 5.16 5.70
CA PHE A 85 2.63 5.79 7.01
C PHE A 85 2.16 7.24 6.96
N ASP A 86 1.49 7.67 8.01
CA ASP A 86 1.23 9.08 8.29
C ASP A 86 2.49 9.70 8.92
N LEU A 87 3.10 10.63 8.20
CA LEU A 87 4.29 11.38 8.62
C LEU A 87 3.91 12.80 9.11
N GLY A 88 2.65 13.02 9.48
CA GLY A 88 2.10 14.27 9.97
C GLY A 88 1.65 15.20 8.84
N MET A 89 2.59 15.71 8.03
CA MET A 89 2.26 16.62 6.93
C MET A 89 1.92 15.92 5.61
N HIS A 90 2.33 14.66 5.45
CA HIS A 90 2.14 13.88 4.24
C HIS A 90 2.08 12.38 4.56
N ILE A 91 1.51 11.61 3.63
CA ILE A 91 1.60 10.14 3.68
C ILE A 91 2.85 9.69 2.92
N GLY A 92 3.74 9.00 3.62
CA GLY A 92 4.86 8.28 3.03
C GLY A 92 4.43 6.89 2.57
N VAL A 93 4.86 6.47 1.39
CA VAL A 93 4.62 5.11 0.87
C VAL A 93 5.94 4.41 0.56
N ILE A 94 6.04 3.14 0.93
CA ILE A 94 7.26 2.35 0.81
C ILE A 94 6.96 1.01 0.15
N ASP A 95 7.78 0.66 -0.83
CA ASP A 95 7.70 -0.62 -1.51
C ASP A 95 8.17 -1.78 -0.61
N ILE A 96 7.42 -2.88 -0.64
CA ILE A 96 7.65 -4.07 0.20
C ILE A 96 8.76 -4.95 -0.36
N PRO A 97 8.80 -5.27 -1.68
CA PRO A 97 9.95 -5.91 -2.32
C PRO A 97 11.28 -5.21 -2.00
N SER A 98 11.33 -3.88 -2.05
CA SER A 98 12.50 -3.10 -1.61
C SER A 98 12.86 -3.31 -0.12
N CYS A 99 11.89 -3.69 0.71
CA CYS A 99 12.12 -4.09 2.11
C CYS A 99 12.43 -5.59 2.27
N SER A 100 12.26 -6.43 1.26
CA SER A 100 12.40 -7.89 1.38
C SER A 100 13.86 -8.33 1.55
N GLU A 101 14.80 -7.61 0.95
CA GLU A 101 16.25 -7.71 1.27
C GLU A 101 16.57 -7.25 2.70
N MET A 102 15.64 -6.53 3.34
CA MET A 102 15.74 -6.10 4.73
C MET A 102 14.97 -7.01 5.69
N LEU A 103 14.38 -8.11 5.23
CA LEU A 103 13.66 -9.09 6.07
C LEU A 103 14.44 -10.41 6.25
N SER A 104 15.62 -10.53 5.64
CA SER A 104 16.61 -11.60 5.87
C SER A 104 17.48 -11.33 7.08
#